data_AF-A0A7S0H6J7-F1
#
_entry.id   AF-A0A7S0H6J7-F1
#
_cell.length_a   1.000
_cell.length_b   1.000
_cell.length_c   1.000
_cell.angle_alpha   90.00
_cell.angle_beta   90.00
_cell.angle_gamma   90.00
#
_symmetry.space_group_name_H-M   'P 1'
#
loop_
_entity.id
_entity.type
_entity.pdbx_description
1 polymer ?
#
loop_
_entity_poly.entity_id
_entity_poly.type
_entity_poly.pdbx_seq_one_letter_code
_entity_poly.pdbx_strand_id
1 'polypeptide(L)'
;SELLLSALPGIFEGKYKQDGTGCIIQKEEEATYAAKMSKEESKLWFTENARYMHNRVRAFAGWPGTTMDLVINSGCPDEEKLTVKLVTSKIRREQGGAVLGVHAVNYDPKGNALVITCDDGSQLEAIEVQPPGKKPMDAKSFWNGMRGRSVERARVPWSTGKVPS
;
A
#
# COMPACT_ATOMS: atom_id res chain seq x y z
N SER A 1 -2.61 -27.35 5.59
CA SER A 1 -3.29 -28.52 5.01
C SER A 1 -4.06 -29.33 6.05
N GLU A 2 -3.82 -29.13 7.34
CA GLU A 2 -4.43 -29.92 8.43
C GLU A 2 -5.96 -29.91 8.43
N LEU A 3 -6.59 -28.73 8.27
CA LEU A 3 -8.05 -28.61 8.27
C LEU A 3 -8.72 -29.45 7.16
N LEU A 4 -8.14 -29.44 5.96
CA LEU A 4 -8.65 -30.23 4.84
C LEU A 4 -8.54 -31.72 5.15
N LEU A 5 -7.37 -32.17 5.62
CA LEU A 5 -7.11 -33.57 5.93
C LEU A 5 -7.99 -34.08 7.09
N SER A 6 -8.27 -33.25 8.09
CA SER A 6 -9.13 -33.62 9.22
C SER A 6 -10.62 -33.65 8.85
N ALA A 7 -11.06 -32.82 7.90
CA ALA A 7 -12.48 -32.73 7.52
C ALA A 7 -12.89 -33.82 6.51
N LEU A 8 -11.98 -34.24 5.62
CA LEU A 8 -12.27 -35.19 4.54
C LEU A 8 -12.90 -36.52 5.00
N PRO A 9 -12.41 -37.21 6.05
CA PRO A 9 -13.05 -38.44 6.53
C PRO A 9 -14.51 -38.24 6.92
N GLY A 10 -14.84 -37.12 7.58
CA GLY A 10 -16.22 -36.81 7.95
C GLY A 10 -17.12 -36.50 6.75
N ILE A 11 -16.57 -35.93 5.67
CA ILE A 11 -17.29 -35.77 4.40
C ILE A 11 -17.57 -37.14 3.77
N PHE A 12 -16.56 -38.02 3.71
CA PHE A 12 -16.70 -39.36 3.11
C PHE A 12 -17.61 -40.30 3.91
N GLU A 13 -17.62 -40.19 5.24
CA GLU A 13 -18.53 -40.91 6.13
C GLU A 13 -19.95 -40.33 6.15
N GLY A 14 -20.19 -39.20 5.47
CA GLY A 14 -21.49 -38.53 5.42
C GLY A 14 -21.88 -37.80 6.71
N LYS A 15 -20.92 -37.54 7.60
CA LYS A 15 -21.10 -36.71 8.81
C LYS A 15 -21.33 -35.25 8.46
N TYR A 16 -20.69 -34.76 7.40
CA TYR A 16 -20.85 -33.40 6.89
C TYR A 16 -21.53 -33.42 5.52
N LYS A 17 -22.68 -32.77 5.40
CA LYS A 17 -23.49 -32.76 4.17
C LYS A 17 -23.68 -31.35 3.61
N GLN A 18 -23.98 -31.28 2.32
CA GLN A 18 -24.17 -30.01 1.60
C GLN A 18 -25.38 -29.20 2.08
N ASP A 19 -26.37 -29.86 2.69
CA ASP A 19 -27.52 -29.22 3.34
C ASP A 19 -27.18 -28.59 4.70
N GLY A 20 -25.92 -28.68 5.15
CA GLY A 20 -25.45 -28.15 6.43
C GLY A 20 -25.53 -29.14 7.59
N THR A 21 -26.00 -30.38 7.37
CA THR A 21 -26.03 -31.41 8.43
C THR A 21 -24.61 -31.69 8.93
N GLY A 22 -24.44 -31.63 10.26
CA GLY A 22 -23.15 -31.83 10.93
C GLY A 22 -22.20 -30.64 10.86
N CYS A 23 -22.61 -29.53 10.24
CA CYS A 23 -21.82 -28.30 10.11
C CYS A 23 -22.28 -27.22 11.11
N ILE A 24 -21.42 -26.22 11.32
CA ILE A 24 -21.79 -25.02 12.07
C ILE A 24 -22.44 -24.04 11.09
N ILE A 25 -23.67 -23.61 11.37
CA ILE A 25 -24.41 -22.66 10.54
C ILE A 25 -23.85 -21.25 10.72
N GLN A 26 -23.61 -20.53 9.61
CA GLN A 26 -23.15 -19.15 9.63
C GLN A 26 -24.24 -18.22 10.17
N LYS A 27 -23.84 -17.26 11.01
CA LYS A 27 -24.70 -16.15 11.44
C LYS A 27 -24.60 -15.01 10.45
N GLU A 28 -25.71 -14.60 9.87
CA GLU A 28 -25.74 -13.57 8.82
C GLU A 28 -25.37 -12.18 9.36
N GLU A 29 -25.69 -11.91 10.63
CA GLU A 29 -25.36 -10.65 11.30
C GLU A 29 -23.84 -10.43 11.49
N GLU A 30 -23.04 -11.49 11.42
CA GLU A 30 -21.58 -11.43 11.51
C GLU A 30 -20.91 -11.49 10.12
N ALA A 31 -21.69 -11.65 9.04
CA ALA A 31 -21.16 -11.80 7.68
C ALA A 31 -20.75 -10.44 7.07
N THR A 32 -19.52 -10.36 6.55
CA THR A 32 -19.02 -9.20 5.80
C THR A 32 -18.60 -9.59 4.40
N TYR A 33 -19.03 -8.85 3.39
CA TYR A 33 -18.69 -9.12 1.99
C TYR A 33 -17.31 -8.57 1.62
N ALA A 34 -16.42 -9.44 1.17
CA ALA A 34 -15.13 -9.05 0.60
C ALA A 34 -15.26 -8.85 -0.92
N ALA A 35 -15.42 -7.60 -1.35
CA ALA A 35 -15.51 -7.26 -2.76
C ALA A 35 -14.22 -7.58 -3.53
N LYS A 36 -14.32 -7.76 -4.85
CA LYS A 36 -13.15 -7.96 -5.71
C LYS A 36 -12.27 -6.71 -5.69
N MET A 37 -10.98 -6.91 -5.46
CA MET A 37 -9.99 -5.85 -5.47
C MET A 37 -9.86 -5.25 -6.87
N SER A 38 -9.80 -3.92 -6.94
CA SER A 38 -9.61 -3.18 -8.20
C SER A 38 -8.21 -2.58 -8.30
N LYS A 39 -7.79 -2.17 -9.50
CA LYS A 39 -6.48 -1.54 -9.70
C LYS A 39 -6.47 -0.09 -9.20
N GLU A 40 -7.64 0.55 -9.22
CA GLU A 40 -7.87 1.91 -8.77
C GLU A 40 -7.66 2.02 -7.25
N GLU A 41 -8.09 1.00 -6.49
CA GLU A 41 -7.83 0.87 -5.04
C GLU A 41 -6.34 0.69 -4.71
N SER A 42 -5.52 0.33 -5.69
CA SER A 42 -4.10 0.08 -5.44
C SER A 42 -3.28 1.37 -5.29
N LYS A 43 -3.87 2.52 -5.60
CA LYS A 43 -3.23 3.82 -5.44
C LYS A 43 -3.20 4.24 -3.98
N LEU A 44 -2.03 4.65 -3.50
CA LEU A 44 -1.85 5.22 -2.18
C LEU A 44 -2.12 6.71 -2.20
N TRP A 45 -3.05 7.10 -1.34
CA TRP A 45 -3.22 8.46 -0.89
C TRP A 45 -2.64 8.56 0.51
N PHE A 46 -1.56 9.32 0.68
CA PHE A 46 -0.90 9.52 1.98
C PHE A 46 -1.70 10.44 2.92
N THR A 47 -3.03 10.44 2.79
CA THR A 47 -3.99 11.16 3.63
C THR A 47 -4.18 10.50 4.99
N GLU A 48 -3.94 9.19 5.05
CA GLU A 48 -4.02 8.38 6.25
C GLU A 48 -2.64 8.12 6.85
N ASN A 49 -2.60 7.52 8.04
CA ASN A 49 -1.36 7.20 8.74
C ASN A 49 -0.51 6.12 8.03
N ALA A 50 0.77 6.07 8.41
CA ALA A 50 1.78 5.19 7.84
C ALA A 50 1.47 3.71 8.08
N ARG A 51 0.79 3.35 9.19
CA ARG A 51 0.35 1.97 9.43
C ARG A 51 -0.69 1.54 8.40
N TYR A 52 -1.67 2.40 8.12
CA TYR A 52 -2.69 2.14 7.12
C TYR A 52 -2.08 2.02 5.72
N MET A 53 -1.16 2.92 5.36
CA MET A 53 -0.40 2.83 4.12
C MET A 53 0.42 1.53 4.02
N HIS A 54 1.14 1.16 5.09
CA HIS A 54 1.91 -0.07 5.15
C HIS A 54 1.02 -1.32 5.01
N ASN A 55 -0.15 -1.34 5.65
CA ASN A 55 -1.12 -2.41 5.54
C ASN A 55 -1.66 -2.53 4.10
N ARG A 56 -1.93 -1.42 3.42
CA ARG A 56 -2.32 -1.44 1.99
C ARG A 56 -1.23 -2.06 1.12
N VAL A 57 0.05 -1.68 1.31
CA VAL A 57 1.17 -2.28 0.57
C VAL A 57 1.21 -3.80 0.73
N ARG A 58 0.94 -4.29 1.95
CA ARG A 58 0.89 -5.73 2.23
C ARG A 58 -0.36 -6.41 1.66
N ALA A 59 -1.52 -5.75 1.74
CA ALA A 59 -2.78 -6.30 1.24
C ALA A 59 -2.78 -6.44 -0.28
N PHE A 60 -2.16 -5.50 -1.00
CA PHE A 60 -2.03 -5.50 -2.46
C PHE A 60 -0.70 -6.09 -2.94
N ALA A 61 0.06 -6.80 -2.09
CA ALA A 61 1.33 -7.41 -2.47
C ALA A 61 1.12 -8.49 -3.56
N GLY A 62 1.88 -8.40 -4.65
CA GLY A 62 1.65 -9.19 -5.85
C GLY A 62 0.72 -8.46 -6.83
N TRP A 63 -0.54 -8.91 -6.91
CA TRP A 63 -1.59 -8.30 -7.72
C TRP A 63 -2.60 -7.57 -6.84
N PRO A 64 -3.07 -6.36 -7.19
CA PRO A 64 -2.68 -5.49 -8.31
C PRO A 64 -1.32 -4.78 -8.09
N GLY A 65 -0.79 -4.79 -6.87
CA GLY A 65 0.38 -4.02 -6.50
C GLY A 65 0.05 -2.56 -6.20
N THR A 66 0.75 -1.99 -5.23
CA THR A 66 0.45 -0.65 -4.73
C THR A 66 1.20 0.44 -5.50
N THR A 67 0.53 1.50 -5.93
CA THR A 67 1.14 2.61 -6.68
C THR A 67 1.12 3.92 -5.90
N MET A 68 2.10 4.77 -6.10
CA MET A 68 2.14 6.14 -5.59
C MET A 68 2.57 7.09 -6.70
N ASP A 69 2.06 8.32 -6.68
CA ASP A 69 2.49 9.37 -7.59
C ASP A 69 3.52 10.26 -6.90
N LEU A 70 4.61 10.53 -7.60
CA LEU A 70 5.68 11.44 -7.20
C LEU A 70 5.71 12.63 -8.15
N VAL A 71 6.03 13.79 -7.61
CA VAL A 71 6.28 15.04 -8.32
C VAL A 71 7.77 15.33 -8.22
N ILE A 72 8.42 15.47 -9.36
CA ILE A 72 9.86 15.69 -9.46
C ILE A 72 10.07 17.13 -9.93
N ASN A 73 10.63 17.96 -9.05
CA ASN A 73 10.97 19.32 -9.43
C ASN A 73 12.33 19.32 -10.13
N SER A 74 12.32 19.61 -11.43
CA SER A 74 13.52 19.62 -12.27
C SER A 74 14.09 21.03 -12.48
N GLY A 75 13.56 22.05 -11.80
CA GLY A 75 13.97 23.46 -11.99
C GLY A 75 13.48 24.09 -13.30
N CYS A 76 12.71 23.35 -14.10
CA CYS A 76 11.95 23.85 -15.24
C CYS A 76 10.53 24.26 -14.79
N PRO A 77 9.81 25.10 -15.56
CA PRO A 77 8.45 25.53 -15.22
C PRO A 77 7.45 24.36 -15.07
N ASP A 78 7.73 23.22 -15.72
CA ASP A 78 6.85 22.06 -15.71
C ASP A 78 7.30 21.02 -14.67
N GLU A 79 6.37 20.70 -13.77
CA GLU A 79 6.50 19.62 -12.79
C GLU A 79 6.37 18.25 -13.48
N GLU A 80 7.40 17.40 -13.38
CA GLU A 80 7.36 16.03 -13.92
C GLU A 80 6.62 15.11 -12.93
N LYS A 81 5.57 14.41 -13.39
CA LYS A 81 4.83 13.42 -12.59
C LYS A 81 5.30 12.02 -12.91
N LEU A 82 5.66 11.26 -11.87
CA LEU A 82 6.12 9.89 -11.98
C LEU A 82 5.31 8.97 -11.06
N THR A 83 4.54 8.05 -11.64
CA THR A 83 3.87 6.98 -10.90
C THR A 83 4.82 5.82 -10.69
N VAL A 84 5.11 5.47 -9.43
CA VAL A 84 5.96 4.33 -9.06
C VAL A 84 5.17 3.30 -8.27
N LYS A 85 5.48 2.02 -8.47
CA LYS A 85 4.92 0.94 -7.63
C LYS A 85 5.77 0.80 -6.36
N LEU A 86 5.12 0.79 -5.21
CA LEU A 86 5.72 0.50 -3.91
C LEU A 86 5.66 -1.02 -3.69
N VAL A 87 6.82 -1.66 -3.68
CA VAL A 87 6.90 -3.12 -3.56
C VAL A 87 7.05 -3.53 -2.11
N THR A 88 7.99 -2.90 -1.39
CA THR A 88 8.25 -3.21 0.02
C THR A 88 8.30 -1.93 0.84
N SER A 89 7.61 -1.94 1.98
CA SER A 89 7.55 -0.81 2.91
C SER A 89 7.80 -1.22 4.35
N LYS A 90 8.18 -0.24 5.18
CA LYS A 90 8.35 -0.38 6.63
C LYS A 90 7.82 0.87 7.32
N ILE A 91 7.32 0.73 8.54
CA ILE A 91 6.89 1.87 9.35
C ILE A 91 8.13 2.44 10.05
N ARG A 92 8.43 3.72 9.83
CA ARG A 92 9.54 4.42 10.49
C ARG A 92 9.08 5.09 11.76
N ARG A 93 7.97 5.82 11.66
CA ARG A 93 7.33 6.50 12.78
C ARG A 93 5.84 6.33 12.67
N GLU A 94 5.25 5.72 13.69
CA GLU A 94 3.82 5.49 13.73
C GLU A 94 3.06 6.68 14.31
N GLN A 95 3.61 7.31 15.35
CA GLN A 95 2.99 8.46 15.98
C GLN A 95 3.11 9.67 15.06
N GLY A 96 1.96 10.23 14.70
CA GLY A 96 1.85 11.49 14.00
C GLY A 96 2.50 12.64 14.78
N GLY A 97 2.89 13.67 14.04
CA GLY A 97 3.22 14.98 14.59
C GLY A 97 2.38 16.02 13.87
N ALA A 98 2.15 17.19 14.47
CA ALA A 98 1.45 18.30 13.81
C ALA A 98 2.30 18.85 12.65
N VAL A 99 2.33 18.14 11.53
CA VAL A 99 3.14 18.45 10.36
C VAL A 99 2.19 18.53 9.17
N LEU A 100 1.50 19.67 9.06
CA LEU A 100 0.64 19.96 7.91
C LEU A 100 1.50 20.41 6.73
N GLY A 101 1.21 19.89 5.54
CA GLY A 101 1.80 20.36 4.28
C GLY A 101 3.22 19.84 3.96
N VAL A 102 3.73 18.87 4.72
CA VAL A 102 5.01 18.22 4.36
C VAL A 102 4.75 17.05 3.41
N HIS A 103 5.03 17.30 2.14
CA HIS A 103 4.92 16.32 1.06
C HIS A 103 6.29 15.85 0.55
N ALA A 104 7.38 16.24 1.22
CA ALA A 104 8.73 15.89 0.83
C ALA A 104 9.00 14.39 0.99
N VAL A 105 9.69 13.82 -0.01
CA VAL A 105 10.23 12.47 0.03
C VAL A 105 11.75 12.57 0.12
N ASN A 106 12.31 12.06 1.22
CA ASN A 106 13.75 12.15 1.49
C ASN A 106 14.38 10.76 1.55
N TYR A 107 15.59 10.62 1.03
CA TYR A 107 16.35 9.39 1.21
C TYR A 107 17.05 9.36 2.58
N ASP A 108 16.87 8.28 3.33
CA ASP A 108 17.63 7.99 4.55
C ASP A 108 18.78 7.00 4.22
N PRO A 109 20.05 7.45 4.23
CA PRO A 109 21.18 6.58 3.95
C PRO A 109 21.39 5.47 4.99
N LYS A 110 20.94 5.66 6.23
CA LYS A 110 21.13 4.64 7.30
C LYS A 110 20.18 3.47 7.12
N GLY A 111 18.93 3.76 6.76
CA GLY A 111 17.89 2.76 6.53
C GLY A 111 17.84 2.22 5.11
N ASN A 112 18.58 2.81 4.18
CA ASN A 112 18.44 2.59 2.74
C ASN A 112 16.98 2.64 2.26
N ALA A 113 16.28 3.73 2.59
CA ALA A 113 14.85 3.86 2.33
C ALA A 113 14.47 5.28 1.92
N LEU A 114 13.41 5.40 1.12
CA LEU A 114 12.75 6.69 0.89
C LEU A 114 11.74 6.92 2.01
N VAL A 115 11.93 7.98 2.77
CA VAL A 115 11.04 8.39 3.86
C VAL A 115 9.95 9.29 3.28
N ILE A 116 8.72 8.82 3.41
CA ILE A 116 7.51 9.51 2.96
C ILE A 116 6.71 9.90 4.20
N THR A 117 6.36 11.18 4.31
CA THR A 117 5.56 11.69 5.42
C THR A 117 4.08 11.69 5.04
N CYS A 118 3.25 11.04 5.84
CA CYS A 118 1.78 11.05 5.73
C CYS A 118 1.20 12.37 6.25
N ASP A 119 -0.06 12.66 5.92
CA ASP A 119 -0.74 13.90 6.33
C ASP A 119 -0.95 14.02 7.85
N ASP A 120 -1.00 12.89 8.57
CA ASP A 120 -1.00 12.86 10.04
C ASP A 120 0.41 13.08 10.65
N GLY A 121 1.43 13.23 9.81
CA GLY A 121 2.83 13.36 10.19
C GLY A 121 3.53 12.03 10.49
N SER A 122 2.87 10.89 10.45
CA SER A 122 3.56 9.58 10.53
C SER A 122 4.45 9.35 9.31
N GLN A 123 5.41 8.42 9.40
CA GLN A 123 6.43 8.22 8.36
C GLN A 123 6.50 6.77 7.90
N LEU A 124 6.44 6.60 6.58
CA LEU A 124 6.60 5.33 5.87
C LEU A 124 7.97 5.30 5.17
N GLU A 125 8.69 4.19 5.33
CA GLU A 125 9.89 3.86 4.57
C GLU A 125 9.52 3.01 3.36
N ALA A 126 9.81 3.51 2.16
CA ALA A 126 9.78 2.72 0.94
C ALA A 126 11.19 2.15 0.67
N ILE A 127 11.31 0.83 0.79
CA ILE A 127 12.58 0.10 0.67
C ILE A 127 12.84 -0.27 -0.79
N GLU A 128 11.81 -0.79 -1.46
CA GLU A 128 11.87 -1.19 -2.86
C GLU A 128 10.74 -0.55 -3.65
N VAL A 129 11.10 0.09 -4.76
CA VAL A 129 10.20 0.79 -5.66
C VAL A 129 10.42 0.33 -7.09
N GLN A 130 9.36 0.38 -7.90
CA GLN A 130 9.41 0.01 -9.31
C GLN A 130 8.87 1.17 -10.15
N PRO A 131 9.75 1.95 -10.81
CA PRO A 131 9.36 2.92 -11.82
C PRO A 131 8.71 2.26 -13.05
N PRO A 132 7.92 3.01 -13.83
CA PRO A 132 7.21 2.47 -14.98
C PRO A 132 8.20 1.98 -16.04
N GLY A 133 7.97 0.78 -16.57
CA GLY A 133 8.85 0.16 -17.57
C GLY A 133 10.20 -0.33 -17.04
N LYS A 134 10.46 -0.27 -15.72
CA LYS A 134 11.70 -0.75 -15.09
C LYS A 134 11.45 -1.96 -14.19
N LYS A 135 12.53 -2.67 -13.86
CA LYS A 135 12.52 -3.70 -12.80
C LYS A 135 12.43 -3.03 -11.43
N PRO A 136 11.86 -3.71 -10.41
CA PRO A 136 11.96 -3.26 -9.03
C PRO A 136 13.41 -3.00 -8.63
N MET A 137 13.63 -1.93 -7.87
CA MET A 137 14.95 -1.48 -7.42
C MET A 137 14.88 -0.91 -6.01
N ASP A 138 16.03 -0.88 -5.33
CA ASP A 138 16.13 -0.33 -3.99
C ASP A 138 16.02 1.20 -3.97
N ALA A 139 15.70 1.74 -2.79
CA ALA A 139 15.58 3.18 -2.56
C ALA A 139 16.82 3.97 -2.99
N LYS A 140 18.04 3.43 -2.77
CA LYS A 140 19.30 4.09 -3.19
C LYS A 140 19.39 4.24 -4.69
N SER A 141 19.12 3.16 -5.45
CA SER A 141 19.20 3.21 -6.91
C SER A 141 18.17 4.16 -7.49
N PHE A 142 16.96 4.18 -6.92
CA PHE A 142 15.95 5.17 -7.29
C PHE A 142 16.44 6.59 -7.02
N TRP A 143 16.91 6.88 -5.79
CA TRP A 143 17.38 8.22 -5.40
C TRP A 143 18.55 8.71 -6.25
N ASN A 144 19.52 7.84 -6.54
CA ASN A 144 20.64 8.16 -7.43
C ASN A 144 20.17 8.51 -8.85
N GLY A 145 19.12 7.85 -9.35
CA GLY A 145 18.48 8.14 -10.63
C GLY A 145 17.83 9.53 -10.69
N MET A 146 17.51 10.13 -9.53
CA MET A 146 16.94 11.48 -9.44
C MET A 146 17.97 12.58 -9.66
N ARG A 147 19.28 12.28 -9.62
CA ARG A 147 20.39 13.23 -9.89
C ARG A 147 20.32 14.52 -9.05
N GLY A 148 19.87 14.41 -7.80
CA GLY A 148 19.74 15.56 -6.88
C GLY A 148 18.51 16.44 -7.10
N ARG A 149 17.57 16.04 -7.96
CA ARG A 149 16.25 16.68 -8.07
C ARG A 149 15.44 16.47 -6.80
N SER A 150 14.61 17.45 -6.43
CA SER A 150 13.69 17.27 -5.30
C SER A 150 12.52 16.38 -5.71
N VAL A 151 12.11 15.54 -4.78
CA VAL A 151 11.02 14.60 -4.95
C VAL A 151 9.98 14.87 -3.87
N GLU A 152 8.75 15.09 -4.30
CA GLU A 152 7.60 15.21 -3.43
C GLU A 152 6.60 14.11 -3.78
N ARG A 153 5.78 13.68 -2.82
CA ARG A 153 4.60 12.90 -3.15
C ARG A 153 3.54 13.81 -3.77
N ALA A 154 2.74 13.28 -4.69
CA ALA A 154 1.65 14.04 -5.26
C ALA A 154 0.68 14.50 -4.17
N ARG A 155 0.31 15.77 -4.25
CA ARG A 155 -0.76 16.33 -3.44
C ARG A 155 -2.08 15.78 -3.97
N VAL A 156 -3.00 15.46 -3.06
CA VAL A 156 -4.37 15.12 -3.48
C VAL A 156 -4.96 16.37 -4.14
N PRO A 157 -5.47 16.30 -5.38
CA PRO A 157 -6.18 17.43 -5.96
C PRO A 157 -7.37 17.78 -5.08
N TRP A 158 -7.62 19.07 -4.85
CA TRP A 158 -8.77 19.57 -4.09
C TRP A 158 -10.15 19.28 -4.75
N SER A 159 -10.22 18.54 -5.87
CA SER A 159 -11.49 18.39 -6.60
C SER A 159 -12.33 17.18 -6.14
N THR A 160 -13.50 17.52 -5.59
CA THR A 160 -14.73 16.73 -5.42
C THR A 160 -14.70 15.54 -4.46
N GLY A 161 -14.72 15.84 -3.15
CA GLY A 161 -15.64 15.22 -2.17
C GLY A 161 -15.63 13.70 -1.95
N LYS A 162 -14.77 12.93 -2.61
CA LYS A 162 -14.59 11.49 -2.40
C LYS A 162 -13.12 11.20 -2.34
N VAL A 163 -12.58 11.20 -1.13
CA VAL A 163 -11.41 10.36 -0.83
C VAL A 163 -11.86 8.93 -1.14
N PRO A 164 -11.21 8.19 -2.05
CA PRO A 164 -11.55 6.78 -2.25
C PRO A 164 -11.25 6.04 -0.96
N SER A 165 -12.31 5.56 -0.31
CA SER A 165 -12.28 4.68 0.86
C SER A 165 -11.42 3.44 0.61
#